data_AF-A0A9Q3UJ59-F1
#
_entry.id   AF-A0A9Q3UJ59-F1
#
_cell.length_a   1.000
_cell.length_b   1.000
_cell.length_c   1.000
_cell.angle_alpha   90.00
_cell.angle_beta   90.00
_cell.angle_gamma   90.00
#
_symmetry.space_group_name_H-M   'P 1'
#
loop_
_entity.id
_entity.type
_entity.pdbx_description
1 polymer ?
#
loop_
_entity_poly.entity_id
_entity_poly.type
_entity_poly.pdbx_seq_one_letter_code
_entity_poly.pdbx_strand_id
1 'polypeptide(L)' 'MNPHWLQSQIEDIADRASKESGTSYDEYIRLFTQYFDQAFKRRSSMAVRIARNFGYSPNRSKH' A
#
# COMPACT_ATOMS: atom_id res chain seq x y z
N MET A 1 -16.55 -5.97 -6.79
CA MET A 1 -15.54 -4.90 -6.64
C MET A 1 -14.83 -4.77 -7.99
N ASN A 2 -14.84 -3.58 -8.61
CA ASN A 2 -14.26 -3.39 -9.94
C ASN A 2 -12.72 -3.35 -9.83
N PRO A 3 -11.96 -4.22 -10.54
CA PRO A 3 -10.50 -4.27 -10.46
C PRO A 3 -9.82 -2.94 -10.81
N HIS A 4 -10.40 -2.14 -11.72
CA HIS A 4 -9.86 -0.82 -12.07
C HIS A 4 -9.90 0.16 -10.89
N TRP A 5 -10.97 0.11 -10.08
CA TRP A 5 -11.10 0.98 -8.91
C TRP A 5 -10.08 0.63 -7.82
N LEU A 6 -9.83 -0.68 -7.60
CA LEU A 6 -8.81 -1.13 -6.65
C LEU A 6 -7.42 -0.65 -7.06
N GLN A 7 -7.10 -0.72 -8.36
CA GLN A 7 -5.82 -0.29 -8.86
C GLN A 7 -5.61 1.21 -8.70
N SER A 8 -6.57 2.04 -9.14
CA SER A 8 -6.46 3.50 -8.99
C SER A 8 -6.33 3.91 -7.52
N GLN A 9 -7.08 3.28 -6.62
CA GLN A 9 -6.98 3.61 -5.19
C GLN A 9 -5.62 3.22 -4.58
N ILE A 10 -5.00 2.12 -5.03
CA ILE A 10 -3.66 1.72 -4.57
C ILE A 10 -2.59 2.63 -5.16
N GLU A 11 -2.73 3.07 -6.42
CA GLU A 11 -1.87 4.05 -7.05
C GLU A 11 -1.92 5.40 -6.32
N ASP A 12 -3.11 5.90 -5.96
CA ASP A 12 -3.28 7.12 -5.16
C ASP A 12 -2.57 7.03 -3.80
N ILE A 13 -2.64 5.86 -3.15
CA ILE A 13 -1.96 5.60 -1.88
C ILE A 13 -0.44 5.58 -2.06
N ALA A 14 0.06 4.98 -3.13
CA ALA A 14 1.49 4.96 -3.46
C ALA A 14 2.01 6.37 -3.76
N ASP A 15 1.29 7.15 -4.55
CA ASP A 15 1.64 8.54 -4.86
C ASP A 15 1.69 9.40 -3.61
N ARG A 16 0.72 9.24 -2.71
CA ARG A 16 0.72 9.94 -1.42
C ARG A 16 1.92 9.56 -0.57
N ALA A 17 2.18 8.25 -0.42
CA ALA A 17 3.32 7.77 0.35
C ALA A 17 4.64 8.28 -0.23
N SER A 18 4.78 8.33 -1.56
CA SER A 18 5.99 8.83 -2.24
C SER A 18 6.22 10.32 -2.01
N LYS A 19 5.15 11.13 -2.00
CA LYS A 19 5.24 12.57 -1.72
C LYS A 19 5.64 12.84 -0.26
N GLU A 20 5.05 12.09 0.67
CA GLU A 20 5.30 12.27 2.11
C GLU A 20 6.64 11.66 2.57
N SER A 21 7.14 10.63 1.90
CA SER A 21 8.43 10.00 2.23
C SER A 21 9.66 10.78 1.79
N GLY A 22 9.49 11.80 0.94
CA GLY A 22 10.60 12.51 0.32
C GLY A 22 11.50 11.56 -0.49
N THR A 23 12.78 11.45 -0.12
CA THR A 23 13.76 10.59 -0.80
C THR A 23 13.99 9.24 -0.10
N SER A 24 13.29 8.95 1.00
CA SER A 24 13.49 7.72 1.78
C SER A 24 12.57 6.60 1.31
N TYR A 25 13.15 5.54 0.76
CA TYR A 25 12.39 4.34 0.37
C TYR A 25 11.81 3.59 1.58
N ASP A 26 12.53 3.55 2.71
CA ASP A 26 12.03 2.90 3.92
C ASP A 26 10.80 3.63 4.49
N GLU A 27 10.81 4.97 4.42
CA GLU A 27 9.66 5.77 4.85
C GLU A 27 8.49 5.62 3.87
N TYR A 28 8.76 5.54 2.57
CA TYR A 28 7.75 5.20 1.57
C TYR A 28 7.05 3.89 1.92
N ILE A 29 7.79 2.80 2.16
CA ILE A 29 7.20 1.51 2.50
C ILE A 29 6.41 1.57 3.81
N ARG A 30 6.90 2.31 4.81
CA ARG A 30 6.20 2.49 6.09
C ARG A 30 4.85 3.19 5.89
N LEU A 31 4.82 4.33 5.21
CA LEU A 31 3.62 5.11 4.94
C LEU A 31 2.64 4.37 4.01
N PHE A 32 3.16 3.77 2.94
CA PHE A 32 2.36 2.98 2.01
C PHE A 32 1.65 1.83 2.71
N THR A 33 2.37 1.07 3.54
CA THR A 33 1.79 -0.02 4.33
C THR A 33 0.70 0.47 5.27
N GLN A 34 0.95 1.59 5.97
CA GLN A 34 -0.02 2.19 6.90
C GLN A 34 -1.30 2.63 6.18
N TYR A 35 -1.19 3.37 5.08
CA TYR A 35 -2.34 3.84 4.32
C TYR A 35 -3.10 2.69 3.67
N PHE A 36 -2.40 1.70 3.14
CA PHE A 36 -3.03 0.51 2.57
C PHE A 36 -3.83 -0.24 3.63
N ASP A 37 -3.25 -0.53 4.80
CA ASP A 37 -3.96 -1.23 5.89
C ASP A 37 -5.17 -0.41 6.40
N GLN A 38 -5.08 0.93 6.41
CA GLN A 38 -6.20 1.81 6.78
C GLN A 38 -7.33 1.80 5.74
N ALA A 39 -7.00 1.82 4.44
CA ALA A 39 -7.96 1.83 3.35
C ALA A 39 -8.58 0.44 3.12
N PHE A 40 -7.81 -0.63 3.29
CA PHE A 40 -8.17 -2.01 3.00
C PHE A 40 -8.24 -2.87 4.28
N LYS A 41 -8.95 -2.39 5.31
CA LYS A 41 -9.16 -3.11 6.60
C LYS A 41 -9.58 -4.57 6.41
N ARG A 42 -10.44 -4.84 5.42
CA ARG A 42 -10.71 -6.19 4.92
C ARG A 42 -9.77 -6.44 3.74
N ARG A 43 -8.65 -7.11 4.01
CA ARG A 43 -7.59 -7.42 3.04
C ARG A 43 -8.13 -8.31 1.92
N SER A 44 -8.71 -7.69 0.89
CA SER A 44 -9.07 -8.37 -0.34
C SER A 44 -7.80 -8.97 -0.96
N SER A 45 -7.85 -10.25 -1.33
CA SER A 45 -6.71 -10.96 -1.93
C SER A 45 -6.20 -10.25 -3.19
N MET A 46 -7.11 -9.65 -3.97
CA MET A 46 -6.77 -8.86 -5.16
C MET A 46 -6.05 -7.56 -4.79
N ALA A 47 -6.52 -6.83 -3.76
CA ALA A 47 -5.89 -5.60 -3.32
C ALA A 47 -4.47 -5.85 -2.79
N VAL A 48 -4.28 -6.93 -2.01
CA VAL A 48 -2.96 -7.36 -1.54
C VAL A 48 -2.05 -7.72 -2.71
N ARG A 49 -2.58 -8.39 -3.75
CA ARG A 49 -1.79 -8.76 -4.93
C ARG A 49 -1.29 -7.53 -5.67
N ILE A 50 -2.13 -6.51 -5.85
CA ILE A 50 -1.76 -5.25 -6.50
C ILE A 50 -0.74 -4.50 -5.62
N ALA A 51 -1.01 -4.36 -4.32
CA ALA A 51 -0.15 -3.63 -3.40
C ALA A 51 1.28 -4.20 -3.29
N ARG A 52 1.46 -5.52 -3.48
CA ARG A 52 2.79 -6.14 -3.54
C ARG A 52 3.67 -5.57 -4.67
N ASN A 53 3.08 -5.13 -5.79
CA ASN A 53 3.83 -4.49 -6.87
C ASN A 53 4.43 -3.14 -6.45
N PHE A 54 3.87 -2.54 -5.40
CA PHE A 54 4.33 -1.28 -4.79
C PHE A 54 5.17 -1.52 -3.52
N GLY A 55 5.56 -2.77 -3.24
CA GLY A 55 6.40 -3.12 -2.09
C GLY A 55 5.65 -3.40 -0.79
N TYR A 56 4.32 -3.52 -0.81
CA TYR A 56 3.56 -3.93 0.37
C TYR A 56 3.97 -5.33 0.85
N SER A 57 4.37 -5.40 2.13
CA SER A 57 4.66 -6.66 2.82
C SER A 57 3.73 -6.82 4.02
N PRO A 58 2.81 -7.81 4.03
CA PRO A 58 1.81 -7.99 5.10
C PRO A 58 2.37 -8.42 6.47
N ASN A 59 3.67 -8.28 6.73
CA ASN A 59 4.29 -8.68 8.00
C ASN A 59 5.49 -7.79 8.36
N ARG A 60 5.32 -6.99 9.42
CA ARG A 60 6.42 -6.65 10.35
C ARG A 60 6.17 -7.22 11.76
N SER A 61 5.30 -8.22 11.91
CA SER A 61 5.27 -9.07 13.11
C SER A 61 6.32 -10.18 12.97
N LYS A 62 7.59 -9.79 13.12
CA LYS A 62 8.64 -10.71 13.57
C LYS A 62 9.23 -10.08 14.83
N HIS A 63 8.64 -10.42 15.97
CA HIS A 63 9.31 -10.48 17.25
C HIS A 63 8.58 -11.50 18.11
#